data_AF-A0AAV0LX30-F1
#
_entry.id   AF-A0AAV0LX30-F1
#
_cell.length_a   1.000
_cell.length_b   1.000
_cell.length_c   1.000
_cell.angle_alpha   90.00
_cell.angle_beta   90.00
_cell.angle_gamma   90.00
#
_symmetry.space_group_name_H-M   'P 1'
#
loop_
_entity.id
_entity.type
_entity.pdbx_description
1 polymer ?
#
loop_
_entity_poly.entity_id
_entity_poly.type
_entity_poly.pdbx_seq_one_letter_code
_entity_poly.pdbx_strand_id
1 'polypeptide(L)'
;GYTRSKGLDLQTALFYNANVAFALASLKGVNIPMYIAIKRLTPLAVLIAGFFAGKGRPSTQVTLSVLLTAGGVVIAALGDFSFDLFGYGLAFVSVFFQTMYLVLVEKSGAEDGLSSVEIMFYNSFLSLPFLIFLIIVTREFPDSLVLLIAKSNSFSFLVILILSLVMGIILNYTMFLCTIVNSALTTTIVGVLKGVGSTTLGFFLLGGVKVHGLNVTGLVINTAGGLWYSYAKYRQRKSRPLKLTPDIEAHRK
;
A
#
# COMPACT_ATOMS: atom_id res chain seq x y z
N GLY A 1 -23.53 -15.28 -10.94
CA GLY A 1 -23.04 -14.42 -9.85
C GLY A 1 -21.97 -15.13 -9.02
N TYR A 2 -22.36 -16.15 -8.27
CA TYR A 2 -21.55 -16.75 -7.20
C TYR A 2 -20.16 -17.33 -7.61
N THR A 3 -20.05 -17.99 -8.77
CA THR A 3 -18.78 -18.58 -9.22
C THR A 3 -17.76 -17.56 -9.71
N ARG A 4 -18.23 -16.38 -10.17
CA ARG A 4 -17.37 -15.30 -10.69
C ARG A 4 -16.75 -14.48 -9.56
N SER A 5 -17.53 -14.24 -8.49
CA SER A 5 -17.09 -13.57 -7.26
C SER A 5 -15.94 -14.34 -6.58
N LYS A 6 -16.08 -15.66 -6.38
CA LYS A 6 -14.97 -16.50 -5.86
C LYS A 6 -13.70 -16.47 -6.71
N GLY A 7 -13.82 -16.35 -8.03
CA GLY A 7 -12.67 -16.24 -8.94
C GLY A 7 -11.94 -14.90 -8.81
N LEU A 8 -12.68 -13.80 -8.62
CA LEU A 8 -12.10 -12.47 -8.37
C LEU A 8 -11.42 -12.41 -6.99
N ASP A 9 -12.03 -13.02 -5.97
CA ASP A 9 -11.46 -13.09 -4.63
C ASP A 9 -10.15 -13.88 -4.60
N LEU A 10 -10.05 -14.97 -5.36
CA LEU A 10 -8.81 -15.72 -5.50
C LEU A 10 -7.69 -14.90 -6.16
N GLN A 11 -8.03 -14.17 -7.22
CA GLN A 11 -7.08 -13.33 -7.94
C GLN A 11 -6.60 -12.15 -7.09
N THR A 12 -7.49 -11.50 -6.33
CA THR A 12 -7.14 -10.37 -5.47
C THR A 12 -6.13 -10.78 -4.39
N ALA A 13 -6.34 -11.91 -3.71
CA ALA A 13 -5.38 -12.37 -2.71
C ALA A 13 -4.04 -12.78 -3.33
N LEU A 14 -4.03 -13.40 -4.51
CA LEU A 14 -2.78 -13.74 -5.19
C LEU A 14 -1.95 -12.48 -5.46
N PHE A 15 -2.57 -11.42 -5.98
CA PHE A 15 -1.89 -10.15 -6.22
C PHE A 15 -1.48 -9.43 -4.93
N TYR A 16 -2.30 -9.47 -3.88
CA TYR A 16 -1.96 -8.92 -2.57
C TYR A 16 -0.69 -9.58 -2.02
N ASN A 17 -0.65 -10.91 -2.01
CA ASN A 17 0.50 -11.62 -1.45
C ASN A 17 1.74 -11.51 -2.33
N ALA A 18 1.60 -11.51 -3.66
CA ALA A 18 2.71 -11.21 -4.55
C ALA A 18 3.29 -9.83 -4.25
N ASN A 19 2.44 -8.80 -4.09
CA ASN A 19 2.89 -7.48 -3.66
C ASN A 19 3.68 -7.54 -2.33
N VAL A 20 3.18 -8.24 -1.30
CA VAL A 20 3.89 -8.38 -0.01
C VAL A 20 5.25 -9.06 -0.18
N ALA A 21 5.33 -10.12 -0.99
CA ALA A 21 6.57 -10.84 -1.23
C ALA A 21 7.63 -9.96 -1.91
N PHE A 22 7.26 -9.33 -3.03
CA PHE A 22 8.16 -8.44 -3.77
C PHE A 22 8.52 -7.19 -2.97
N ALA A 23 7.58 -6.68 -2.16
CA ALA A 23 7.83 -5.61 -1.21
C ALA A 23 8.94 -5.96 -0.21
N LEU A 24 8.82 -7.11 0.47
CA LEU A 24 9.83 -7.55 1.44
C LEU A 24 11.17 -7.84 0.78
N ALA A 25 11.15 -8.45 -0.40
CA ALA A 25 12.37 -8.69 -1.18
C ALA A 25 13.06 -7.38 -1.58
N SER A 26 12.29 -6.34 -1.97
CA SER A 26 12.85 -5.04 -2.33
C SER A 26 13.54 -4.31 -1.17
N LEU A 27 13.08 -4.53 0.07
CA LEU A 27 13.70 -3.93 1.26
C LEU A 27 15.11 -4.49 1.56
N LYS A 28 15.51 -5.61 0.94
CA LYS A 28 16.90 -6.10 1.00
C LYS A 28 17.87 -5.21 0.19
N GLY A 29 17.39 -4.55 -0.87
CA GLY A 29 18.21 -3.73 -1.78
C GLY A 29 17.88 -2.24 -1.81
N VAL A 30 16.74 -1.82 -1.24
CA VAL A 30 16.28 -0.41 -1.23
C VAL A 30 16.14 0.06 0.20
N ASN A 31 16.63 1.27 0.49
CA ASN A 31 16.42 1.89 1.79
C ASN A 31 14.91 2.16 2.05
N ILE A 32 14.50 2.13 3.32
CA ILE A 32 13.09 2.29 3.71
C ILE A 32 12.46 3.59 3.18
N PRO A 33 13.09 4.77 3.29
CA PRO A 33 12.53 6.03 2.80
C PRO A 33 12.22 5.99 1.29
N MET A 34 13.13 5.40 0.51
CA MET A 34 12.98 5.32 -0.94
C MET A 34 11.94 4.29 -1.36
N TYR A 35 11.87 3.15 -0.67
CA TYR A 35 10.78 2.20 -0.85
C TYR A 35 9.39 2.85 -0.63
N ILE A 36 9.26 3.68 0.41
CA ILE A 36 8.01 4.43 0.67
C ILE A 36 7.73 5.43 -0.45
N ALA A 37 8.75 6.12 -0.97
CA ALA A 37 8.61 7.06 -2.08
C ALA A 37 8.13 6.36 -3.36
N ILE A 38 8.71 5.21 -3.71
CA ILE A 38 8.27 4.37 -4.84
C ILE A 38 6.83 3.91 -4.64
N LYS A 39 6.45 3.46 -3.43
CA LYS A 39 5.07 3.05 -3.13
C LYS A 39 4.06 4.17 -3.32
N ARG A 40 4.43 5.44 -3.15
CA ARG A 40 3.55 6.58 -3.41
C ARG A 40 3.26 6.81 -4.89
N LEU A 41 3.88 6.05 -5.81
CA LEU A 41 3.48 5.98 -7.23
C LEU A 41 2.24 5.12 -7.47
N THR A 42 1.77 4.35 -6.48
CA THR A 42 0.57 3.50 -6.64
C THR A 42 -0.63 4.26 -7.22
N PRO A 43 -1.00 5.48 -6.76
CA PRO A 43 -2.10 6.24 -7.36
C PRO A 43 -1.90 6.57 -8.84
N LEU A 44 -0.65 6.76 -9.30
CA LEU A 44 -0.34 6.96 -10.72
C LEU A 44 -0.70 5.72 -11.53
N ALA A 45 -0.20 4.57 -11.09
CA ALA A 45 -0.41 3.31 -11.77
C ALA A 45 -1.90 2.94 -11.81
N VAL A 46 -2.64 3.19 -10.72
CA VAL A 46 -4.10 2.98 -10.65
C VAL A 46 -4.85 3.90 -11.62
N LEU A 47 -4.43 5.16 -11.72
CA LEU A 47 -5.05 6.14 -12.61
C LEU A 47 -4.82 5.80 -14.09
N ILE A 48 -3.61 5.35 -14.43
CA ILE A 48 -3.28 4.84 -15.78
C ILE A 48 -4.11 3.58 -16.08
N ALA A 49 -4.13 2.60 -15.17
CA ALA A 49 -4.92 1.38 -15.34
C ALA A 49 -6.42 1.67 -15.51
N GLY A 50 -6.96 2.62 -14.73
CA GLY A 50 -8.34 3.09 -14.85
C GLY A 50 -8.64 3.73 -16.20
N PHE A 51 -7.71 4.52 -16.74
CA PHE A 51 -7.86 5.12 -18.07
C PHE A 51 -7.89 4.06 -19.19
N PHE A 52 -7.01 3.05 -19.14
CA PHE A 52 -7.03 1.92 -20.07
C PHE A 52 -8.30 1.07 -19.95
N ALA A 53 -8.86 0.97 -18.74
CA ALA A 53 -10.14 0.30 -18.49
C ALA A 53 -11.38 1.12 -18.89
N GLY A 54 -11.19 2.29 -19.53
CA GLY A 54 -12.29 3.14 -20.02
C GLY A 54 -12.93 4.03 -18.95
N LYS A 55 -12.35 4.17 -17.74
CA LYS A 55 -12.81 5.17 -16.77
C LYS A 55 -12.51 6.58 -17.31
N GLY A 56 -13.45 7.50 -17.13
CA GLY A 56 -13.32 8.89 -17.59
C GLY A 56 -12.08 9.61 -17.05
N ARG A 57 -11.64 10.66 -17.78
CA ARG A 57 -10.39 11.36 -17.45
C ARG A 57 -10.42 11.98 -16.05
N PRO A 58 -9.38 11.78 -15.22
CA PRO A 58 -9.24 12.43 -13.93
C PRO A 58 -9.07 13.95 -14.08
N SER A 59 -9.27 14.71 -13.00
CA SER A 59 -9.03 16.15 -13.08
C SER A 59 -7.55 16.45 -13.36
N THR A 60 -7.34 17.60 -14.01
CA THR A 60 -6.02 18.17 -14.22
C THR A 60 -5.24 18.32 -12.91
N GLN A 61 -5.91 18.72 -11.82
CA GLN A 61 -5.30 18.82 -10.48
C GLN A 61 -4.77 17.48 -9.97
N VAL A 62 -5.56 16.41 -10.08
CA VAL A 62 -5.13 15.06 -9.68
C VAL A 62 -3.94 14.60 -10.52
N THR A 63 -4.01 14.79 -11.84
CA THR A 63 -2.94 14.38 -12.76
C THR A 63 -1.63 15.11 -12.45
N LEU A 64 -1.66 16.42 -12.25
CA LEU A 64 -0.48 17.22 -11.89
C LEU A 64 0.14 16.78 -10.56
N SER A 65 -0.68 16.50 -9.54
CA SER A 65 -0.19 16.05 -8.23
C SER A 65 0.57 14.73 -8.32
N VAL A 66 0.05 13.83 -9.14
CA VAL A 66 0.62 12.51 -9.35
C VAL A 66 1.91 12.61 -10.19
N LEU A 67 1.94 13.46 -11.21
CA LEU A 67 3.17 13.76 -11.95
C LEU A 67 4.26 14.38 -11.06
N LEU A 68 3.89 15.26 -10.13
CA LEU A 68 4.82 15.82 -9.15
C LEU A 68 5.38 14.72 -8.23
N THR A 69 4.51 13.78 -7.82
CA THR A 69 4.91 12.62 -7.00
C THR A 69 5.89 11.72 -7.76
N ALA A 70 5.64 11.49 -9.05
CA ALA A 70 6.53 10.75 -9.96
C ALA A 70 7.87 11.43 -10.16
N GLY A 71 7.88 12.74 -10.45
CA GLY A 71 9.09 13.54 -10.55
C GLY A 71 9.92 13.49 -9.27
N GLY A 72 9.27 13.57 -8.10
CA GLY A 72 9.95 13.43 -6.81
C GLY A 72 10.64 12.08 -6.61
N VAL A 73 10.04 10.97 -7.05
CA VAL A 73 10.71 9.64 -6.99
C VAL A 73 11.92 9.59 -7.93
N VAL A 74 11.80 10.12 -9.15
CA VAL A 74 12.93 10.13 -10.10
C VAL A 74 14.09 10.95 -9.55
N ILE A 75 13.83 12.14 -9.03
CA ILE A 75 14.84 12.99 -8.39
C ILE A 75 15.44 12.26 -7.18
N ALA A 76 14.62 11.63 -6.34
CA ALA A 76 15.10 10.89 -5.18
C ALA A 76 16.02 9.71 -5.56
N ALA A 77 15.64 8.96 -6.60
CA ALA A 77 16.41 7.82 -7.13
C ALA A 77 17.77 8.26 -7.68
N LEU A 78 17.82 9.38 -8.40
CA LEU A 78 19.08 9.93 -8.94
C LEU A 78 20.06 10.35 -7.84
N GLY A 79 19.55 10.71 -6.65
CA GLY A 79 20.36 11.05 -5.49
C GLY A 79 20.63 9.88 -4.52
N ASP A 80 20.16 8.67 -4.82
CA ASP A 80 20.35 7.51 -3.93
C ASP A 80 21.71 6.85 -4.14
N PHE A 81 22.55 6.86 -3.11
CA PHE A 81 23.86 6.19 -3.12
C PHE A 81 23.75 4.67 -2.94
N SER A 82 22.63 4.17 -2.42
CA SER A 82 22.35 2.74 -2.26
C SER A 82 21.53 2.20 -3.43
N PHE A 83 21.74 2.74 -4.63
CA PHE A 83 21.00 2.33 -5.82
C PHE A 83 21.36 0.89 -6.23
N ASP A 84 20.49 -0.06 -5.88
CA ASP A 84 20.49 -1.42 -6.39
C ASP A 84 19.37 -1.59 -7.42
N LEU A 85 19.75 -1.80 -8.69
CA LEU A 85 18.79 -1.96 -9.78
C LEU A 85 17.83 -3.12 -9.53
N PHE A 86 18.30 -4.20 -8.91
CA PHE A 86 17.48 -5.37 -8.61
C PHE A 86 16.43 -5.05 -7.54
N GLY A 87 16.83 -4.50 -6.40
CA GLY A 87 15.93 -4.06 -5.34
C GLY A 87 14.88 -3.05 -5.83
N TYR A 88 15.30 -2.07 -6.62
CA TYR A 88 14.39 -1.09 -7.23
C TYR A 88 13.42 -1.73 -8.22
N GLY A 89 13.90 -2.66 -9.05
CA GLY A 89 13.05 -3.44 -9.96
C GLY A 89 11.97 -4.20 -9.20
N LEU A 90 12.33 -4.87 -8.11
CA LEU A 90 11.37 -5.56 -7.23
C LEU A 90 10.38 -4.58 -6.57
N ALA A 91 10.82 -3.38 -6.19
CA ALA A 91 9.94 -2.35 -5.67
C ALA A 91 8.89 -1.91 -6.71
N PHE A 92 9.28 -1.68 -7.96
CA PHE A 92 8.34 -1.36 -9.05
C PHE A 92 7.38 -2.51 -9.34
N VAL A 93 7.86 -3.76 -9.35
CA VAL A 93 7.01 -4.95 -9.50
C VAL A 93 6.00 -5.06 -8.34
N SER A 94 6.40 -4.73 -7.11
CA SER A 94 5.47 -4.69 -5.97
C SER A 94 4.35 -3.65 -6.17
N VAL A 95 4.67 -2.46 -6.70
CA VAL A 95 3.70 -1.41 -7.00
C VAL A 95 2.74 -1.84 -8.12
N PHE A 96 3.24 -2.57 -9.12
CA PHE A 96 2.40 -3.15 -10.16
C PHE A 96 1.37 -4.12 -9.58
N PHE A 97 1.80 -5.08 -8.75
CA PHE A 97 0.89 -6.03 -8.11
C PHE A 97 -0.08 -5.36 -7.14
N GLN A 98 0.38 -4.36 -6.38
CA GLN A 98 -0.47 -3.55 -5.52
C GLN A 98 -1.56 -2.81 -6.33
N THR A 99 -1.20 -2.30 -7.51
CA THR A 99 -2.14 -1.62 -8.41
C THR A 99 -3.19 -2.58 -8.94
N MET A 100 -2.77 -3.76 -9.41
CA MET A 100 -3.70 -4.81 -9.89
C MET A 100 -4.66 -5.25 -8.78
N TYR A 101 -4.13 -5.48 -7.57
CA TYR A 101 -4.93 -5.76 -6.39
C TYR A 101 -5.98 -4.66 -6.15
N LEU A 102 -5.56 -3.39 -6.12
CA LEU A 102 -6.48 -2.29 -5.83
C LEU A 102 -7.55 -2.11 -6.92
N VAL A 103 -7.20 -2.27 -8.19
CA VAL A 103 -8.15 -2.19 -9.31
C VAL A 103 -9.17 -3.33 -9.25
N LEU A 104 -8.74 -4.55 -8.91
CA LEU A 104 -9.64 -5.69 -8.73
C LEU A 104 -10.57 -5.49 -7.53
N VAL A 105 -10.05 -5.00 -6.40
CA VAL A 105 -10.88 -4.68 -5.22
C VAL A 105 -11.91 -3.59 -5.54
N GLU A 106 -11.52 -2.53 -6.27
CA GLU A 106 -12.46 -1.50 -6.72
C GLU A 106 -13.54 -2.09 -7.64
N LYS A 107 -13.20 -3.07 -8.46
CA LYS A 107 -14.14 -3.74 -9.37
C LYS A 107 -15.10 -4.66 -8.59
N SER A 108 -14.59 -5.50 -7.69
CA SER A 108 -15.41 -6.35 -6.80
C SER A 108 -16.39 -5.50 -5.99
N GLY A 109 -15.93 -4.41 -5.38
CA GLY A 109 -16.79 -3.54 -4.57
C GLY A 109 -17.90 -2.86 -5.38
N ALA A 110 -17.67 -2.57 -6.66
CA ALA A 110 -18.66 -1.96 -7.54
C ALA A 110 -19.67 -2.98 -8.12
N GLU A 111 -19.25 -4.23 -8.36
CA GLU A 111 -20.08 -5.27 -8.98
C GLU A 111 -20.88 -6.09 -7.93
N ASP A 112 -20.29 -6.37 -6.77
CA ASP A 112 -20.84 -7.32 -5.79
C ASP A 112 -21.35 -6.64 -4.50
N GLY A 113 -21.16 -5.32 -4.32
CA GLY A 113 -21.62 -4.58 -3.14
C GLY A 113 -20.96 -4.99 -1.82
N LEU A 114 -19.91 -5.81 -1.88
CA LEU A 114 -19.16 -6.33 -0.73
C LEU A 114 -18.59 -5.20 0.11
N SER A 115 -18.75 -5.32 1.43
CA SER A 115 -18.17 -4.38 2.39
C SER A 115 -16.64 -4.47 2.37
N SER A 116 -15.93 -3.35 2.48
CA SER A 116 -14.46 -3.31 2.55
C SER A 116 -13.90 -4.21 3.67
N VAL A 117 -14.70 -4.48 4.69
CA VAL A 117 -14.42 -5.40 5.81
C VAL A 117 -14.37 -6.85 5.35
N GLU A 118 -15.32 -7.29 4.52
CA GLU A 118 -15.39 -8.66 4.01
C GLU A 118 -14.18 -8.94 3.12
N ILE A 119 -13.81 -7.98 2.28
CA ILE A 119 -12.63 -8.07 1.41
C ILE A 119 -11.33 -8.20 2.23
N MET A 120 -11.20 -7.47 3.35
CA MET A 120 -10.04 -7.59 4.25
C MET A 120 -10.00 -8.94 4.98
N PHE A 121 -11.15 -9.45 5.43
CA PHE A 121 -11.23 -10.74 6.10
C PHE A 121 -10.90 -11.89 5.14
N TYR A 122 -11.47 -11.88 3.93
CA TYR A 122 -11.14 -12.84 2.87
C TYR A 122 -9.67 -12.76 2.48
N ASN A 123 -9.11 -11.57 2.31
CA ASN A 123 -7.69 -11.40 2.01
C ASN A 123 -6.79 -11.99 3.11
N SER A 124 -7.17 -11.81 4.39
CA SER A 124 -6.41 -12.37 5.51
C SER A 124 -6.47 -13.90 5.52
N PHE A 125 -7.65 -14.49 5.36
CA PHE A 125 -7.81 -15.94 5.35
C PHE A 125 -7.13 -16.60 4.13
N LEU A 126 -7.22 -15.94 2.98
CA LEU A 126 -6.66 -16.43 1.71
C LEU A 126 -5.15 -16.17 1.59
N SER A 127 -4.59 -15.25 2.39
CA SER A 127 -3.15 -15.05 2.51
C SER A 127 -2.43 -16.21 3.21
N LEU A 128 -3.10 -16.94 4.10
CA LEU A 128 -2.51 -18.06 4.83
C LEU A 128 -1.93 -19.16 3.93
N PRO A 129 -2.68 -19.76 2.97
CA PRO A 129 -2.13 -20.80 2.09
C PRO A 129 -1.02 -20.27 1.18
N PHE A 130 -1.11 -19.03 0.73
CA PHE A 130 -0.06 -18.42 -0.08
C PHE A 130 1.20 -18.16 0.74
N LEU A 131 1.08 -17.72 1.99
CA LEU A 131 2.21 -17.51 2.88
C LEU A 131 2.93 -18.83 3.16
N ILE A 132 2.17 -19.91 3.40
CA ILE A 132 2.72 -21.28 3.53
C ILE A 132 3.44 -21.71 2.24
N PHE A 133 2.85 -21.46 1.08
CA PHE A 133 3.49 -21.75 -0.20
C PHE A 133 4.79 -20.95 -0.40
N LEU A 134 4.79 -19.66 -0.08
CA LEU A 134 5.95 -18.79 -0.23
C LEU A 134 7.07 -19.19 0.71
N ILE A 135 6.73 -19.58 1.93
CA ILE A 135 7.63 -20.20 2.90
C ILE A 135 8.33 -21.43 2.30
N ILE A 136 7.59 -22.32 1.63
CA ILE A 136 8.14 -23.53 1.01
C ILE A 136 9.07 -23.16 -0.15
N VAL A 137 8.66 -22.22 -1.01
CA VAL A 137 9.42 -21.80 -2.21
C VAL A 137 10.70 -21.07 -1.85
N THR A 138 10.67 -20.21 -0.82
CA THR A 138 11.84 -19.42 -0.40
C THR A 138 12.91 -20.32 0.22
N ARG A 139 12.56 -21.55 0.63
CA ARG A 139 13.44 -22.55 1.27
C ARG A 139 14.21 -22.06 2.51
N GLU A 140 13.93 -20.85 3.00
CA GLU A 140 14.50 -20.31 4.23
C GLU A 140 13.92 -21.02 5.48
N PHE A 141 12.95 -21.93 5.35
CA PHE A 141 12.26 -22.56 6.49
C PHE A 141 13.14 -23.36 7.46
N PRO A 142 14.09 -24.22 7.01
CA PRO A 142 14.97 -24.93 7.94
C PRO A 142 15.95 -23.96 8.61
N ASP A 143 16.59 -23.07 7.85
CA ASP A 143 17.61 -22.16 8.37
C ASP A 143 17.01 -21.10 9.31
N SER A 144 15.83 -20.55 8.97
CA SER A 144 15.13 -19.56 9.80
C SER A 144 14.56 -20.18 11.08
N LEU A 145 14.04 -21.41 11.06
CA LEU A 145 13.59 -22.10 12.28
C LEU A 145 14.75 -22.49 13.18
N VAL A 146 15.87 -22.97 12.62
CA VAL A 146 17.08 -23.27 13.40
C VAL A 146 17.63 -22.00 14.03
N LEU A 147 17.67 -20.89 13.30
CA LEU A 147 18.12 -19.59 13.81
C LEU A 147 17.13 -19.03 14.84
N LEU A 148 15.82 -19.19 14.63
CA LEU A 148 14.78 -18.82 15.59
C LEU A 148 14.94 -19.62 16.89
N ILE A 149 15.10 -20.94 16.82
CA ILE A 149 15.29 -21.81 17.99
C ILE A 149 16.61 -21.50 18.70
N ALA A 150 17.69 -21.30 17.94
CA ALA A 150 19.00 -20.93 18.49
C ALA A 150 18.98 -19.55 19.18
N LYS A 151 18.22 -18.58 18.64
CA LYS A 151 18.08 -17.23 19.20
C LYS A 151 16.94 -17.12 20.23
N SER A 152 16.03 -18.09 20.28
CA SER A 152 14.87 -18.16 21.19
C SER A 152 15.28 -18.12 22.66
N ASN A 153 16.46 -18.65 22.97
CA ASN A 153 17.02 -18.61 24.32
C ASN A 153 17.47 -17.21 24.76
N SER A 154 17.58 -16.24 23.84
CA SER A 154 17.87 -14.85 24.17
C SER A 154 16.59 -14.13 24.57
N PHE A 155 16.49 -13.77 25.86
CA PHE A 155 15.36 -13.01 26.40
C PHE A 155 15.08 -11.72 25.61
N SER A 156 16.13 -11.00 25.17
CA SER A 156 15.99 -9.78 24.37
C SER A 156 15.34 -10.03 23.01
N PHE A 157 15.68 -11.12 22.33
CA PHE A 157 15.05 -11.48 21.05
C PHE A 157 13.57 -11.80 21.23
N LEU A 158 13.23 -12.57 22.26
CA LEU A 158 11.86 -12.96 22.57
C LEU A 158 10.98 -11.75 22.90
N VAL A 159 11.49 -10.80 23.68
CA VAL A 159 10.79 -9.54 23.98
C VAL A 159 10.52 -8.72 22.71
N ILE A 160 11.52 -8.54 21.84
CA ILE A 160 11.37 -7.79 20.58
C ILE A 160 10.38 -8.50 19.64
N LEU A 161 10.44 -9.83 19.57
CA LEU A 161 9.52 -10.64 18.77
C LEU A 161 8.07 -10.47 19.24
N ILE A 162 7.80 -10.63 20.54
CA ILE A 162 6.46 -10.43 21.11
C ILE A 162 5.98 -9.00 20.87
N LEU A 163 6.83 -8.00 21.11
CA LEU A 163 6.48 -6.60 20.89
C LEU A 163 6.10 -6.33 19.43
N SER A 164 6.83 -6.94 18.48
CA SER A 164 6.54 -6.81 17.04
C SER A 164 5.18 -7.43 16.66
N LEU A 165 4.84 -8.58 17.25
CA LEU A 165 3.55 -9.25 17.04
C LEU A 165 2.40 -8.40 17.59
N VAL A 166 2.54 -7.89 18.82
CA VAL A 166 1.54 -7.02 19.45
C VAL A 166 1.34 -5.74 18.63
N MET A 167 2.43 -5.09 18.20
CA MET A 167 2.34 -3.91 17.33
C MET A 167 1.69 -4.21 15.97
N GLY A 168 1.95 -5.39 15.40
CA GLY A 168 1.29 -5.84 14.17
C GLY A 168 -0.22 -5.99 14.34
N ILE A 169 -0.67 -6.58 15.45
CA ILE A 169 -2.10 -6.72 15.78
C ILE A 169 -2.74 -5.34 15.96
N ILE A 170 -2.11 -4.46 16.75
CA ILE A 170 -2.59 -3.09 16.97
C ILE A 170 -2.71 -2.34 15.65
N LEU A 171 -1.71 -2.41 14.77
CA LEU A 171 -1.72 -1.74 13.47
C LEU A 171 -2.87 -2.21 12.58
N ASN A 172 -3.11 -3.53 12.52
CA ASN A 172 -4.22 -4.08 11.75
C ASN A 172 -5.58 -3.70 12.35
N TYR A 173 -5.71 -3.75 13.68
CA TYR A 173 -6.92 -3.34 14.38
C TYR A 173 -7.22 -1.84 14.18
N THR A 174 -6.21 -0.97 14.31
CA THR A 174 -6.39 0.47 14.06
C THR A 174 -6.71 0.75 12.59
N MET A 175 -6.12 0.01 11.64
CA MET A 175 -6.48 0.13 10.22
C MET A 175 -7.95 -0.24 9.99
N PHE A 176 -8.42 -1.31 10.62
CA PHE A 176 -9.80 -1.74 10.58
C PHE A 176 -10.75 -0.69 11.18
N LEU A 177 -10.44 -0.20 12.38
CA LEU A 177 -11.21 0.85 13.05
C LEU A 177 -11.24 2.15 12.23
N CYS A 178 -10.12 2.52 11.60
CA CYS A 178 -10.01 3.66 10.68
C CYS A 178 -10.75 3.43 9.34
N THR A 179 -11.13 2.21 9.01
CA THR A 179 -11.95 1.93 7.82
C THR A 179 -13.44 2.01 8.16
N ILE A 180 -13.82 1.62 9.39
CA ILE A 180 -15.22 1.63 9.84
C ILE A 180 -15.66 3.01 10.32
N VAL A 181 -14.86 3.66 11.17
CA VAL A 181 -15.26 4.88 11.87
C VAL A 181 -14.99 6.14 11.04
N ASN A 182 -14.01 6.07 10.14
CA ASN A 182 -13.54 7.23 9.39
C ASN A 182 -14.08 7.20 7.96
N SER A 183 -14.41 8.39 7.44
CA SER A 183 -14.72 8.52 6.01
C SER A 183 -13.51 8.12 5.16
N ALA A 184 -13.73 7.65 3.94
CA ALA A 184 -12.67 7.35 2.98
C ALA A 184 -11.67 8.51 2.78
N LEU A 185 -12.08 9.76 3.03
CA LEU A 185 -11.20 10.93 2.98
C LEU A 185 -10.22 10.96 4.15
N THR A 186 -10.69 10.71 5.37
CA THR A 186 -9.86 10.72 6.58
C THR A 186 -8.82 9.59 6.52
N THR A 187 -9.22 8.41 6.05
CA THR A 187 -8.31 7.27 5.83
C THR A 187 -7.19 7.60 4.83
N THR A 188 -7.51 8.38 3.79
CA THR A 188 -6.52 8.82 2.78
C THR A 188 -5.49 9.78 3.40
N ILE A 189 -5.94 10.76 4.20
CA ILE A 189 -5.06 11.74 4.86
C ILE A 189 -4.17 11.06 5.91
N VAL A 190 -4.74 10.19 6.75
CA VAL A 190 -4.00 9.40 7.74
C VAL A 190 -2.97 8.51 7.06
N GLY A 191 -3.30 7.93 5.90
CA GLY A 191 -2.36 7.17 5.08
C GLY A 191 -1.15 7.99 4.63
N VAL A 192 -1.36 9.24 4.20
CA VAL A 192 -0.24 10.14 3.85
C VAL A 192 0.57 10.50 5.08
N LEU A 193 -0.07 10.89 6.18
CA LEU A 193 0.63 11.22 7.44
C LEU A 193 1.48 10.06 7.95
N LYS A 194 0.94 8.83 7.92
CA LYS A 194 1.69 7.60 8.22
C LYS A 194 2.90 7.46 7.30
N GLY A 195 2.71 7.71 6.00
CA GLY A 195 3.78 7.69 5.01
C GLY A 195 4.88 8.72 5.30
N VAL A 196 4.53 9.95 5.70
CA VAL A 196 5.50 10.98 6.07
C VAL A 196 6.25 10.57 7.33
N GLY A 197 5.53 10.21 8.39
CA GLY A 197 6.12 9.79 9.66
C GLY A 197 7.08 8.61 9.48
N SER A 198 6.69 7.60 8.70
CA SER A 198 7.56 6.44 8.41
C SER A 198 8.80 6.80 7.58
N THR A 199 8.70 7.80 6.70
CA THR A 199 9.85 8.28 5.92
C THR A 199 10.83 9.05 6.81
N THR A 200 10.31 9.95 7.64
CA THR A 200 11.11 10.71 8.62
C THR A 200 11.77 9.79 9.63
N LEU A 201 11.01 8.86 10.23
CA LEU A 201 11.57 7.87 11.16
C LEU A 201 12.59 6.96 10.46
N GLY A 202 12.34 6.55 9.22
CA GLY A 202 13.31 5.79 8.43
C GLY A 202 14.62 6.54 8.24
N PHE A 203 14.58 7.86 8.10
CA PHE A 203 15.77 8.70 8.00
C PHE A 203 16.51 8.83 9.35
N PHE A 204 15.79 9.16 10.42
CA PHE A 204 16.39 9.42 11.74
C PHE A 204 16.86 8.15 12.47
N LEU A 205 16.07 7.06 12.44
CA LEU A 205 16.40 5.83 13.16
C LEU A 205 17.44 4.98 12.44
N LEU A 206 17.45 4.98 11.11
CA LEU A 206 18.45 4.24 10.34
C LEU A 206 19.73 5.03 10.10
N GLY A 207 19.75 6.35 10.40
CA GLY A 207 20.88 7.19 10.83
C GLY A 207 22.20 7.16 10.04
N GLY A 208 22.33 6.38 8.98
CA GLY A 208 23.60 6.01 8.36
C GLY A 208 23.52 5.79 6.86
N VAL A 209 22.36 6.04 6.23
CA VAL A 209 22.29 6.10 4.77
C VAL A 209 22.93 7.43 4.37
N LYS A 210 24.07 7.38 3.67
CA LYS A 210 24.68 8.53 3.02
C LYS A 210 23.68 9.06 1.99
N VAL A 211 22.80 9.96 2.40
CA VAL A 211 21.79 10.57 1.54
C VAL A 211 22.35 11.83 0.92
N HIS A 212 22.31 11.91 -0.41
CA HIS A 212 22.60 13.15 -1.11
C HIS A 212 21.51 14.19 -0.81
N GLY A 213 21.83 15.49 -0.80
CA GLY A 213 20.80 16.54 -0.68
C GLY A 213 19.71 16.42 -1.76
N LEU A 214 20.08 15.89 -2.93
CA LEU A 214 19.19 15.62 -4.06
C LEU A 214 18.18 14.49 -3.72
N ASN A 215 18.56 13.46 -2.96
CA ASN A 215 17.62 12.44 -2.46
C ASN A 215 16.57 13.07 -1.54
N VAL A 216 17.01 13.89 -0.58
CA VAL A 216 16.12 14.57 0.38
C VAL A 216 15.15 15.50 -0.35
N THR A 217 15.63 16.30 -1.30
CA THR A 217 14.76 17.19 -2.09
C THR A 217 13.74 16.41 -2.90
N GLY A 218 14.13 15.30 -3.54
CA GLY A 218 13.20 14.40 -4.25
C GLY A 218 12.13 13.82 -3.34
N LEU A 219 12.50 13.37 -2.14
CA LEU A 219 11.59 12.86 -1.12
C LEU A 219 10.59 13.93 -0.63
N VAL A 220 11.04 15.17 -0.46
CA VAL A 220 10.18 16.30 -0.09
C VAL A 220 9.19 16.60 -1.21
N ILE A 221 9.64 16.66 -2.48
CA ILE A 221 8.78 16.86 -3.65
C ILE A 221 7.75 15.73 -3.76
N ASN A 222 8.17 14.48 -3.60
CA ASN A 222 7.29 13.32 -3.60
C ASN A 222 6.22 13.41 -2.50
N THR A 223 6.62 13.83 -1.30
CA THR A 223 5.71 14.03 -0.17
C THR A 223 4.70 15.13 -0.43
N ALA A 224 5.17 16.27 -0.95
CA ALA A 224 4.31 17.40 -1.32
C ALA A 224 3.30 17.01 -2.41
N GLY A 225 3.72 16.26 -3.42
CA GLY A 225 2.84 15.70 -4.45
C GLY A 225 1.76 14.78 -3.89
N GLY A 226 2.11 13.89 -2.95
CA GLY A 226 1.15 13.01 -2.27
C GLY A 226 0.13 13.76 -1.40
N LEU A 227 0.56 14.82 -0.71
CA LEU A 227 -0.32 15.71 0.05
C LEU A 227 -1.26 16.48 -0.88
N TRP A 228 -0.72 17.04 -1.97
CA TRP A 228 -1.53 17.72 -2.99
C TRP A 228 -2.54 16.76 -3.61
N TYR A 229 -2.16 15.53 -3.96
CA TYR A 229 -3.07 14.52 -4.51
C TYR A 229 -4.25 14.26 -3.55
N SER A 230 -3.95 14.06 -2.27
CA SER A 230 -4.98 13.89 -1.23
C SER A 230 -5.92 15.09 -1.15
N TYR A 231 -5.36 16.31 -1.19
CA TYR A 231 -6.14 17.55 -1.19
C TYR A 231 -6.98 17.74 -2.46
N ALA A 232 -6.44 17.44 -3.64
CA ALA A 232 -7.15 17.53 -4.91
C ALA A 232 -8.32 16.54 -4.96
N LYS A 233 -8.11 15.30 -4.49
CA LYS A 233 -9.15 14.28 -4.38
C LYS A 233 -10.21 14.66 -3.35
N TYR A 234 -9.81 15.30 -2.25
CA TYR A 234 -10.72 15.90 -1.26
C TYR A 234 -11.61 16.97 -1.91
N ARG A 235 -11.01 17.90 -2.65
CA ARG A 235 -11.76 18.97 -3.34
C ARG A 235 -12.74 18.41 -4.36
N GLN A 236 -12.34 17.42 -5.16
CA GLN A 236 -13.22 16.76 -6.14
C GLN A 236 -14.45 16.11 -5.49
N ARG A 237 -14.26 15.43 -4.36
CA ARG A 237 -15.35 14.80 -3.61
C ARG A 237 -16.33 15.85 -3.09
N LYS A 238 -15.83 16.96 -2.55
CA LYS A 238 -16.67 18.08 -2.05
C LYS A 238 -17.42 18.80 -3.17
N SER A 239 -16.84 18.90 -4.37
CA SER A 239 -17.48 19.54 -5.53
C SER A 239 -18.48 18.65 -6.27
N ARG A 240 -18.55 17.34 -6.00
CA ARG A 240 -19.62 16.49 -6.52
C ARG A 240 -20.87 16.75 -5.68
N PRO A 241 -21.98 17.25 -6.25
CA PRO A 241 -23.23 17.32 -5.51
C PRO A 241 -23.60 15.91 -5.05
N LEU A 242 -24.01 15.77 -3.78
CA LEU A 242 -24.59 14.53 -3.27
C LEU A 242 -25.67 14.10 -4.27
N LYS A 243 -25.53 12.92 -4.88
CA LYS A 243 -26.72 12.22 -5.37
C LYS A 243 -27.50 11.83 -4.12
N LEU A 244 -28.40 12.71 -3.71
CA LEU A 244 -29.48 12.39 -2.79
C LEU A 244 -30.36 11.40 -3.55
N THR A 245 -30.17 10.10 -3.32
CA THR A 245 -31.19 9.12 -3.71
C THR A 245 -32.41 9.46 -2.85
N PRO A 246 -33.56 9.83 -3.41
CA PRO A 246 -34.75 10.05 -2.59
C PRO A 246 -35.34 8.67 -2.24
N ASP A 247 -34.95 8.14 -1.09
CA ASP A 247 -35.61 6.98 -0.46
C ASP A 247 -36.97 7.40 0.13
N ILE A 248 -37.89 7.95 -0.68
CA ILE A 248 -39.21 8.42 -0.20
C ILE A 248 -40.41 7.75 -0.91
N GLU A 249 -40.29 7.05 -2.04
CA GLU A 249 -41.48 6.64 -2.80
C GLU A 249 -41.74 5.12 -2.92
N ALA A 250 -41.24 4.28 -1.99
CA ALA A 250 -41.52 2.82 -2.00
C ALA A 250 -42.51 2.34 -0.91
N HIS A 251 -43.01 3.24 -0.05
CA HIS A 251 -44.06 2.93 0.93
C HIS A 251 -45.34 3.73 0.67
N ARG A 252 -45.81 3.75 -0.58
CA ARG A 252 -47.19 4.09 -0.87
C ARG A 252 -47.67 3.46 -2.18
N LYS A 253 -48.06 2.19 -2.10
CA LYS A 253 -49.28 1.62 -2.69
C LYS A 253 -49.39 0.15 -2.33
#